data_AF-A0A1A9RFB2-F1
#
_entry.id   AF-A0A1A9RFB2-F1
#
_cell.length_a   1.000
_cell.length_b   1.000
_cell.length_c   1.000
_cell.angle_alpha   90.00
_cell.angle_beta   90.00
_cell.angle_gamma   90.00
#
_symmetry.space_group_name_H-M   'P 1'
#
loop_
_entity.id
_entity.type
_entity.pdbx_description
1 polymer ?
#
loop_
_entity_poly.entity_id
_entity_poly.type
_entity_poly.pdbx_seq_one_letter_code
_entity_poly.pdbx_strand_id
1 'polypeptide(L)'
;MKTETLFAEMAERYRAAPDHPFSRFPEYAVFRHSGSRKWFGVYLPVPAEKLGRAPGRTVHLLNVKCRPEHIGAMRAQAGILPAYHMSKEHWLSIELEQANDALIRQLIDDSFRLTQGKAKIRKQAT
;
A
#
# COMPACT_ATOMS: atom_id res chain seq x y z
N MET A 1 -0.07 1.12 -13.25
CA MET A 1 0.76 -0.08 -12.94
C MET A 1 -0.08 -1.36 -12.94
N LYS A 2 0.43 -2.46 -13.54
CA LYS A 2 -0.20 -3.80 -13.47
C LYS A 2 0.10 -4.49 -12.13
N THR A 3 -0.80 -5.35 -11.66
CA THR A 3 -0.63 -6.11 -10.40
C THR A 3 0.63 -6.97 -10.37
N GLU A 4 0.92 -7.68 -11.46
CA GLU A 4 2.13 -8.53 -11.56
C GLU A 4 3.41 -7.71 -11.37
N THR A 5 3.48 -6.54 -12.02
CA THR A 5 4.59 -5.59 -11.87
C THR A 5 4.71 -5.09 -10.44
N LEU A 6 3.59 -4.74 -9.80
CA LEU A 6 3.58 -4.32 -8.40
C LEU A 6 4.17 -5.42 -7.50
N PHE A 7 3.73 -6.67 -7.67
CA PHE A 7 4.16 -7.78 -6.81
C PHE A 7 5.64 -8.13 -7.03
N ALA A 8 6.09 -8.12 -8.28
CA ALA A 8 7.50 -8.28 -8.61
C ALA A 8 8.36 -7.20 -7.95
N GLU A 9 7.97 -5.92 -8.05
CA GLU A 9 8.71 -4.82 -7.44
C GLU A 9 8.70 -4.88 -5.91
N MET A 10 7.58 -5.31 -5.30
CA MET A 10 7.49 -5.54 -3.86
C MET A 10 8.53 -6.58 -3.37
N ALA A 11 8.66 -7.68 -4.12
CA ALA A 11 9.61 -8.74 -3.83
C ALA A 11 11.07 -8.31 -4.09
N GLU A 12 11.34 -7.65 -5.21
CA GLU A 12 12.70 -7.27 -5.63
C GLU A 12 13.28 -6.12 -4.82
N ARG A 13 12.54 -5.01 -4.68
CA ARG A 13 13.04 -3.77 -4.07
C ARG A 13 12.97 -3.80 -2.55
N TYR A 14 11.90 -4.39 -2.00
CA TYR A 14 11.61 -4.33 -0.56
C TYR A 14 11.77 -5.68 0.15
N ARG A 15 12.12 -6.75 -0.60
CA ARG A 15 12.21 -8.12 -0.07
C ARG A 15 10.94 -8.55 0.66
N ALA A 16 9.79 -8.09 0.15
CA ALA A 16 8.48 -8.31 0.76
C ALA A 16 7.61 -9.17 -0.17
N ALA A 17 7.53 -10.47 0.15
CA ALA A 17 6.55 -11.35 -0.48
C ALA A 17 5.12 -10.99 -0.04
N PRO A 18 4.10 -11.21 -0.88
CA PRO A 18 2.71 -11.04 -0.49
C PRO A 18 2.34 -12.01 0.64
N ASP A 19 1.66 -11.50 1.67
CA ASP A 19 1.08 -12.27 2.77
C ASP A 19 -0.45 -12.16 2.72
N HIS A 20 -1.18 -13.25 2.92
CA HIS A 20 -2.64 -13.34 2.75
C HIS A 20 -3.34 -13.62 4.09
N PRO A 21 -3.39 -12.65 5.03
CA PRO A 21 -3.93 -12.88 6.37
C PRO A 21 -5.46 -12.98 6.40
N PHE A 22 -6.15 -12.61 5.31
CA PHE A 22 -7.60 -12.54 5.26
C PHE A 22 -8.18 -13.79 4.60
N SER A 23 -8.50 -14.82 5.39
CA SER A 23 -9.02 -16.10 4.86
C SER A 23 -10.30 -15.96 4.02
N ARG A 24 -11.15 -14.97 4.33
CA ARG A 24 -12.38 -14.66 3.56
C ARG A 24 -12.12 -13.91 2.25
N PHE A 25 -10.93 -13.33 2.10
CA PHE A 25 -10.53 -12.53 0.94
C PHE A 25 -9.12 -12.95 0.49
N PRO A 26 -8.97 -14.15 -0.10
CA PRO A 26 -7.66 -14.70 -0.44
C PRO A 26 -6.89 -13.85 -1.45
N GLU A 27 -7.58 -13.05 -2.26
CA GLU A 27 -6.95 -12.13 -3.23
C GLU A 27 -6.34 -10.89 -2.57
N TYR A 28 -6.70 -10.60 -1.30
CA TYR A 28 -6.13 -9.48 -0.57
C TYR A 28 -4.72 -9.87 -0.13
N ALA A 29 -3.76 -8.99 -0.40
CA ALA A 29 -2.37 -9.23 -0.04
C ALA A 29 -1.84 -8.08 0.81
N VAL A 30 -0.96 -8.41 1.74
CA VAL A 30 -0.28 -7.46 2.62
C VAL A 30 1.22 -7.57 2.38
N PHE A 31 1.86 -6.42 2.21
CA PHE A 31 3.30 -6.27 2.19
C PHE A 31 3.78 -5.70 3.52
N ARG A 32 4.76 -6.36 4.13
CA ARG A 32 5.24 -6.04 5.47
C ARG A 32 6.73 -6.26 5.61
N HIS A 33 7.34 -5.53 6.55
CA HIS A 33 8.76 -5.65 6.87
C HIS A 33 9.09 -7.05 7.40
N SER A 34 10.19 -7.65 6.93
CA SER A 34 10.64 -8.97 7.37
C SER A 34 10.90 -9.03 8.87
N GLY A 35 11.53 -7.99 9.44
CA GLY A 35 11.88 -7.92 10.86
C GLY A 35 10.71 -7.53 11.77
N SER A 36 10.06 -6.38 11.51
CA SER A 36 9.04 -5.84 12.42
C SER A 36 7.62 -6.36 12.16
N ARG A 37 7.41 -7.04 11.03
CA ARG A 37 6.09 -7.48 10.52
C ARG A 37 5.07 -6.35 10.34
N LYS A 38 5.49 -5.08 10.45
CA LYS A 38 4.64 -3.91 10.22
C LYS A 38 4.28 -3.81 8.74
N TRP A 39 3.01 -3.54 8.48
CA TRP A 39 2.48 -3.41 7.13
C TRP A 39 2.87 -2.06 6.55
N PHE A 40 3.25 -2.06 5.28
CA PHE A 40 3.54 -0.85 4.51
C PHE A 40 2.79 -0.80 3.17
N GLY A 41 2.20 -1.91 2.75
CA GLY A 41 1.32 -1.97 1.59
C GLY A 41 0.19 -2.96 1.85
N VAL A 42 -1.03 -2.65 1.40
CA VAL A 42 -2.14 -3.61 1.36
C VAL A 42 -2.81 -3.54 0.00
N TYR A 43 -2.67 -4.61 -0.78
CA TYR A 43 -3.32 -4.79 -2.06
C TYR A 43 -4.75 -5.30 -1.88
N LEU A 44 -5.69 -4.62 -2.53
CA LEU A 44 -7.13 -4.76 -2.34
C LEU A 44 -7.82 -4.69 -3.71
N PRO A 45 -8.19 -5.83 -4.34
CA PRO A 45 -9.16 -5.84 -5.42
C PRO A 45 -10.55 -5.50 -4.85
N VAL A 46 -11.16 -4.41 -5.31
CA VAL A 46 -12.42 -3.89 -4.79
C VAL A 46 -13.45 -3.76 -5.93
N PRO A 47 -14.65 -4.34 -5.80
CA PRO A 47 -15.73 -4.09 -6.75
C PRO A 47 -16.04 -2.60 -6.86
N ALA A 48 -16.18 -2.08 -8.08
CA ALA A 48 -16.33 -0.65 -8.35
C ALA A 48 -17.53 0.00 -7.63
N GLU A 49 -18.61 -0.77 -7.42
CA GLU A 49 -19.80 -0.34 -6.68
C GLU A 49 -19.52 -0.02 -5.21
N LYS A 50 -18.53 -0.68 -4.58
CA LYS A 50 -18.09 -0.35 -3.22
C LYS A 50 -17.34 0.98 -3.14
N LEU A 51 -16.93 1.51 -4.29
CA LEU A 51 -16.33 2.83 -4.45
C LEU A 51 -17.35 3.87 -4.96
N GLY A 52 -18.65 3.53 -5.00
CA GLY A 52 -19.71 4.42 -5.48
C GLY A 52 -19.72 4.60 -7.00
N ARG A 53 -19.17 3.64 -7.76
CA ARG A 53 -19.10 3.67 -9.22
C ARG A 53 -20.03 2.63 -9.84
N ALA A 54 -20.19 2.68 -11.17
CA ALA A 54 -20.98 1.68 -11.89
C ALA A 54 -20.43 0.26 -11.66
N PRO A 55 -21.30 -0.74 -11.45
CA PRO A 55 -20.90 -2.12 -11.22
C PRO A 55 -20.30 -2.77 -12.48
N GLY A 56 -19.71 -3.95 -12.32
CA GLY A 56 -19.24 -4.79 -13.42
C GLY A 56 -17.73 -4.75 -13.66
N ARG A 57 -16.96 -4.10 -12.79
CA ARG A 57 -15.49 -4.18 -12.81
C ARG A 57 -14.88 -4.21 -11.42
N THR A 58 -13.70 -4.81 -11.33
CA THR A 58 -12.83 -4.77 -10.15
C THR A 58 -11.84 -3.62 -10.29
N VAL A 59 -11.67 -2.86 -9.22
CA VAL A 59 -10.67 -1.79 -9.11
C VAL A 59 -9.54 -2.27 -8.21
N HIS A 60 -8.32 -2.26 -8.73
CA HIS A 60 -7.15 -2.69 -7.97
C HIS A 60 -6.58 -1.53 -7.16
N LEU A 61 -6.71 -1.61 -5.84
CA LEU A 61 -6.21 -0.61 -4.91
C LEU A 61 -4.94 -1.10 -4.19
N LEU A 62 -4.05 -0.17 -3.91
CA LEU A 62 -2.94 -0.36 -2.98
C LEU A 62 -3.05 0.69 -1.87
N ASN A 63 -3.31 0.22 -0.65
CA ASN A 63 -3.20 1.08 0.51
C ASN A 63 -1.75 1.26 0.92
N VAL A 64 -1.38 2.50 1.16
CA VAL A 64 -0.04 2.89 1.63
C VAL A 64 -0.16 3.88 2.77
N LYS A 65 0.83 3.87 3.67
CA LYS A 65 0.92 4.83 4.76
C LYS A 65 1.42 6.17 4.22
N CYS A 66 0.80 7.25 4.66
CA CYS A 66 1.16 8.61 4.33
C CYS A 66 1.18 9.46 5.60
N ARG A 67 1.95 10.53 5.58
CA ARG A 67 1.98 11.51 6.67
C ARG A 67 0.67 12.32 6.64
N PRO A 68 0.00 12.58 7.78
CA PRO A 68 -1.23 13.36 7.82
C PRO A 68 -1.15 14.68 7.06
N GLU A 69 -0.03 15.39 7.21
CA GLU A 69 0.24 16.68 6.55
C GLU A 69 0.26 16.58 5.01
N HIS A 70 0.50 15.39 4.45
CA HIS A 70 0.56 15.17 3.00
C HIS A 70 -0.72 14.55 2.42
N ILE A 71 -1.65 14.04 3.25
CA ILE A 71 -2.88 13.38 2.79
C ILE A 71 -3.67 14.26 1.82
N GLY A 72 -3.87 15.54 2.17
CA GLY A 72 -4.64 16.48 1.34
C GLY A 72 -4.01 16.68 -0.03
N ALA A 73 -2.70 16.97 -0.08
CA ALA A 73 -1.97 17.19 -1.32
C ALA A 73 -1.93 15.93 -2.21
N MET A 74 -1.76 14.74 -1.62
CA MET A 74 -1.74 13.49 -2.38
C MET A 74 -3.12 13.17 -2.97
N ARG A 75 -4.22 13.45 -2.25
CA ARG A 75 -5.58 13.24 -2.75
C ARG A 75 -5.97 14.15 -3.91
N ALA A 76 -5.22 15.22 -4.18
CA ALA A 76 -5.41 16.04 -5.38
C ALA A 76 -4.82 15.38 -6.64
N GLN A 77 -3.99 14.34 -6.49
CA GLN A 77 -3.39 13.61 -7.61
C GLN A 77 -4.37 12.57 -8.17
N ALA A 78 -4.29 12.36 -9.49
CA ALA A 78 -5.11 11.36 -10.17
C ALA A 78 -4.85 9.94 -9.61
N GLY A 79 -5.93 9.18 -9.40
CA GLY A 79 -5.86 7.82 -8.86
C GLY A 79 -5.60 7.72 -7.37
N ILE A 80 -5.58 8.83 -6.61
CA ILE A 80 -5.43 8.79 -5.14
C ILE A 80 -6.79 9.00 -4.47
N LEU A 81 -7.21 8.00 -3.70
CA LEU A 81 -8.50 7.94 -3.03
C LEU A 81 -8.33 8.00 -1.50
N PRO A 82 -9.38 8.36 -0.75
CA PRO A 82 -9.43 8.11 0.69
C PRO A 82 -9.15 6.64 0.99
N ALA A 83 -8.45 6.35 2.08
CA ALA A 83 -8.14 4.98 2.45
C ALA A 83 -9.39 4.09 2.57
N TYR A 84 -9.36 2.95 1.87
CA TYR A 84 -10.32 1.87 1.94
C TYR A 84 -9.96 0.94 3.12
N HIS A 85 -10.90 0.68 4.04
CA HIS A 85 -10.72 -0.07 5.31
C HIS A 85 -9.67 0.45 6.32
N MET A 86 -8.76 1.33 5.94
CA MET A 86 -7.73 1.90 6.84
C MET A 86 -8.08 3.31 7.32
N SER A 87 -7.33 3.82 8.32
CA SER A 87 -7.48 5.20 8.79
C SER A 87 -7.20 6.20 7.66
N LYS A 88 -8.17 7.06 7.36
CA LYS A 88 -8.07 8.10 6.32
C LYS A 88 -7.11 9.24 6.68
N GLU A 89 -6.65 9.28 7.94
CA GLU A 89 -5.66 10.25 8.44
C GLU A 89 -4.22 9.82 8.14
N HIS A 90 -3.96 8.50 8.09
CA HIS A 90 -2.60 7.97 7.98
C HIS A 90 -2.38 7.10 6.75
N TRP A 91 -3.43 6.82 5.98
CA TRP A 91 -3.38 5.95 4.83
C TRP A 91 -4.07 6.60 3.63
N LEU A 92 -3.64 6.18 2.45
CA LEU A 92 -4.26 6.50 1.17
C LEU A 92 -4.51 5.19 0.42
N SER A 93 -5.52 5.19 -0.46
CA SER A 93 -5.71 4.11 -1.44
C SER A 93 -5.26 4.61 -2.81
N ILE A 94 -4.33 3.91 -3.44
CA ILE A 94 -3.88 4.20 -4.79
C ILE A 94 -4.61 3.27 -5.76
N GLU A 95 -5.35 3.83 -6.71
CA GLU A 95 -5.93 3.07 -7.82
C GLU A 95 -4.86 2.83 -8.88
N LEU A 96 -4.40 1.58 -8.98
CA LEU A 96 -3.23 1.20 -9.76
C LEU A 96 -3.37 1.50 -11.26
N GLU A 97 -4.60 1.46 -11.78
CA GLU A 97 -4.90 1.71 -13.18
C GLU A 97 -4.96 3.20 -13.54
N GLN A 98 -5.17 4.09 -12.56
CA GLN A 98 -5.30 5.53 -12.78
C GLN A 98 -4.06 6.33 -12.38
N ALA A 99 -3.37 5.90 -11.32
CA ALA A 99 -2.18 6.61 -10.84
C ALA A 99 -0.97 6.34 -11.74
N ASN A 100 -0.12 7.36 -11.89
CA ASN A 100 1.18 7.23 -12.57
C ASN A 100 2.10 6.28 -11.78
N ASP A 101 2.75 5.35 -12.47
CA ASP A 101 3.73 4.41 -11.92
C ASP A 101 4.84 5.09 -11.08
N ALA A 102 5.29 6.29 -11.46
CA ALA A 102 6.27 7.04 -10.68
C ALA A 102 5.70 7.46 -9.30
N LEU A 103 4.45 7.93 -9.27
CA LEU A 103 3.76 8.29 -8.03
C LEU A 103 3.50 7.06 -7.16
N ILE A 104 3.10 5.94 -7.78
CA ILE A 104 2.91 4.66 -7.09
C ILE A 104 4.21 4.26 -6.37
N ARG A 105 5.35 4.23 -7.07
CA ARG A 105 6.65 3.89 -6.50
C ARG A 105 7.05 4.85 -5.37
N GLN A 106 6.89 6.16 -5.58
CA GLN A 106 7.21 7.16 -4.56
C GLN A 106 6.41 6.91 -3.27
N LEU A 107 5.10 6.68 -3.38
CA LEU A 107 4.24 6.46 -2.23
C LEU A 107 4.52 5.14 -1.51
N ILE A 108 4.92 4.10 -2.25
CA ILE A 108 5.39 2.85 -1.64
C ILE A 108 6.70 3.08 -0.88
N ASP A 109 7.67 3.76 -1.49
CA ASP A 109 8.96 4.09 -0.86
C ASP A 109 8.75 4.87 0.44
N ASP A 110 7.88 5.88 0.41
CA ASP A 110 7.57 6.69 1.58
C ASP A 110 6.86 5.87 2.67
N SER A 111 5.86 5.08 2.31
CA SER A 111 5.17 4.18 3.24
C SER A 111 6.13 3.17 3.89
N PHE A 112 7.02 2.57 3.08
CA PHE A 112 8.05 1.65 3.56
C PHE A 112 8.95 2.33 4.59
N ARG A 113 9.48 3.52 4.30
CA ARG A 113 10.31 4.31 5.24
C ARG A 113 9.55 4.68 6.52
N LEU A 114 8.29 5.11 6.40
CA LEU A 114 7.43 5.47 7.54
C LEU A 114 7.14 4.30 8.49
N THR A 115 7.34 3.07 8.03
CA THR A 115 6.96 1.84 8.76
C THR A 115 8.14 0.95 9.13
N GLN A 116 9.36 1.22 8.62
CA GLN A 116 10.60 0.48 8.97
C GLN A 116 10.90 0.53 10.48
N GLY A 117 10.43 1.56 11.19
CA GLY A 117 10.75 1.78 12.60
C GLY A 117 12.19 2.29 12.78
N LYS A 118 12.54 2.74 13.99
CA LYS A 118 13.92 3.07 14.33
C LYS A 118 14.72 1.76 14.40
N ALA A 119 15.84 1.66 13.69
CA ALA A 119 16.77 0.54 13.83
C ALA A 119 17.11 0.36 15.31
N LYS A 120 16.85 -0.82 15.88
CA LYS A 120 17.37 -1.13 17.22
C LYS A 120 18.88 -1.23 17.08
N ILE A 121 19.61 -0.25 17.60
CA ILE A 121 21.07 -0.36 17.80
C ILE A 121 21.27 -1.57 18.72
N ARG A 122 21.76 -2.68 18.18
CA ARG A 122 22.27 -3.78 19.00
C ARG A 122 23.56 -3.27 19.64
N LYS A 123 23.53 -2.97 20.95
CA LYS A 123 24.77 -2.81 21.72
C LYS A 123 25.50 -4.15 21.67
N GLN A 124 26.68 -4.18 21.05
CA GLN A 124 27.63 -5.28 21.22
C GLN A 124 28.00 -5.31 22.71
N ALA A 125 27.73 -6.44 23.37
CA ALA A 125 28.26 -6.68 24.70
C ALA A 125 29.78 -6.88 24.57
N THR A 126 30.52 -6.09 25.34
CA THR A 126 31.97 -6.22 25.52
C THR A 126 32.29 -7.44 26.36
#